data_AF-X1BWI2-F1
#
_entry.id   AF-X1BWI2-F1
#
_cell.length_a   1.000
_cell.length_b   1.000
_cell.length_c   1.000
_cell.angle_alpha   90.00
_cell.angle_beta   90.00
_cell.angle_gamma   90.00
#
_symmetry.space_group_name_H-M   'P 1'
#
loop_
_entity.id
_entity.type
_entity.pdbx_description
1 polymer ?
#
loop_
_entity_poly.entity_id
_entity_poly.type
_entity_poly.pdbx_seq_one_letter_code
_entity_poly.pdbx_strand_id
1 'polypeptide(L)'
;EHISYSGLKDHRAITVQQMSVKGNVIKKLKKIKKKNIFIRDIRSTKHPLKVGDNWGNHFSIIIRNIEGYRKLSRNIEAINQFLNKYGFPNYYGLQRFGIYRPNSHLIGKYILQKKYKESIEEFLMRIYSIEEIKNIGGRKEISEIIERMNSFDEIPRKFEFEKKIIDYLAKNGEDFFGCLSSLSKNILNLVISAYQSYLFNKALSRRIQLGYPRFKPVKGDLIGILEDEMGHLTKIKYLYNGNLKKPLKKALKIDRAAIISPIIGYDS
;
A
#
# COMPACT_ATOMS: atom_id res chain seq x y z
N GLU A 1 11.26 -19.56 -16.95
CA GLU A 1 10.06 -19.25 -17.76
C GLU A 1 9.46 -17.94 -17.24
N HIS A 2 9.05 -17.03 -18.13
CA HIS A 2 8.44 -15.75 -17.70
C HIS A 2 6.96 -15.98 -17.38
N ILE A 3 6.65 -16.03 -16.08
CA ILE A 3 5.28 -16.01 -15.57
C ILE A 3 4.89 -14.55 -15.34
N SER A 4 3.71 -14.16 -15.80
CA SER A 4 3.16 -12.81 -15.62
C SER A 4 1.75 -12.89 -15.03
N TYR A 5 1.33 -11.83 -14.33
CA TYR A 5 0.09 -11.76 -13.57
C TYR A 5 -0.40 -10.30 -13.49
N SER A 6 -1.68 -10.10 -13.17
CA SER A 6 -2.29 -8.76 -13.13
C SER A 6 -2.17 -8.04 -11.79
N GLY A 7 -1.89 -8.77 -10.71
CA GLY A 7 -1.56 -8.20 -9.41
C GLY A 7 -1.30 -9.29 -8.38
N LEU A 8 -0.62 -8.96 -7.29
CA LEU A 8 -0.43 -9.90 -6.18
C LEU A 8 -1.75 -10.08 -5.40
N LYS A 9 -1.93 -11.25 -4.82
CA LYS A 9 -3.07 -11.59 -3.95
C LYS A 9 -2.57 -11.90 -2.53
N ASP A 10 -3.48 -11.89 -1.57
CA ASP A 10 -3.14 -12.15 -0.17
C ASP A 10 -2.60 -13.56 0.04
N HIS A 11 -1.47 -13.66 0.75
CA HIS A 11 -0.83 -14.95 1.05
C HIS A 11 -1.67 -15.80 2.02
N ARG A 12 -2.39 -15.17 2.95
CA ARG A 12 -3.25 -15.85 3.94
C ARG A 12 -4.73 -15.83 3.51
N ALA A 13 -5.01 -16.38 2.34
CA ALA A 13 -6.37 -16.49 1.79
C ALA A 13 -6.46 -17.64 0.77
N ILE A 14 -7.69 -18.03 0.42
CA ILE A 14 -7.94 -18.82 -0.80
C ILE A 14 -8.14 -17.82 -1.93
N THR A 15 -7.20 -17.79 -2.87
CA THR A 15 -7.18 -16.80 -3.96
C THR A 15 -7.28 -17.46 -5.32
N VAL A 16 -8.00 -16.83 -6.24
CA VAL A 16 -8.04 -17.21 -7.65
C VAL A 16 -7.56 -16.03 -8.47
N GLN A 17 -6.60 -16.27 -9.37
CA GLN A 17 -6.10 -15.25 -10.29
C GLN A 17 -5.72 -15.85 -11.63
N GLN A 18 -5.72 -15.02 -12.67
CA GLN A 18 -5.19 -15.38 -13.97
C GLN A 18 -3.69 -15.13 -14.02
N MET A 19 -2.96 -16.02 -14.68
CA MET A 19 -1.53 -15.89 -14.94
C MET A 19 -1.26 -16.26 -16.40
N SER A 20 -0.26 -15.64 -17.01
CA SER A 20 0.21 -15.99 -18.34
C SER A 20 1.63 -16.55 -18.28
N VAL A 21 1.90 -17.62 -19.00
CA VAL A 21 3.24 -18.23 -19.10
C VAL A 21 3.67 -18.20 -20.55
N LYS A 22 4.85 -17.62 -20.83
CA LYS A 22 5.37 -17.55 -22.19
C LYS A 22 5.78 -18.94 -22.70
N GLY A 23 5.27 -19.32 -23.88
CA GLY A 23 5.68 -20.54 -24.61
C GLY A 23 4.61 -21.63 -24.68
N ASN A 24 4.92 -22.74 -25.37
CA ASN A 24 4.01 -23.86 -25.55
C ASN A 24 4.07 -24.84 -24.37
N VAL A 25 3.54 -24.42 -23.21
CA VAL A 25 3.63 -25.17 -21.95
C VAL A 25 2.31 -25.81 -21.52
N ILE A 26 1.26 -25.79 -22.35
CA ILE A 26 -0.09 -26.27 -22.00
C ILE A 26 -0.06 -27.71 -21.45
N LYS A 27 0.64 -28.63 -22.15
CA LYS A 27 0.77 -30.03 -21.70
C LYS A 27 1.51 -30.16 -20.38
N LYS A 28 2.52 -29.30 -20.12
CA LYS A 28 3.26 -29.29 -18.85
C LYS A 28 2.39 -28.77 -17.72
N LEU A 29 1.69 -27.65 -17.93
CA LEU A 29 0.79 -27.05 -16.94
C LEU A 29 -0.31 -28.02 -16.49
N LYS A 30 -0.90 -28.79 -17.42
CA LYS A 30 -1.90 -29.83 -17.10
C LYS A 30 -1.39 -30.95 -16.20
N LYS A 31 -0.06 -31.19 -16.17
CA LYS A 31 0.57 -32.25 -15.38
C LYS A 31 1.04 -31.78 -14.01
N ILE A 32 1.10 -30.47 -13.75
CA ILE A 32 1.57 -29.94 -12.47
C ILE A 32 0.59 -30.35 -11.38
N LYS A 33 1.09 -31.09 -10.39
CA LYS A 33 0.39 -31.39 -9.14
C LYS A 33 1.21 -30.84 -7.99
N LYS A 34 0.65 -29.86 -7.28
CA LYS A 34 1.29 -29.23 -6.12
C LYS A 34 0.23 -29.02 -5.05
N LYS A 35 0.55 -29.39 -3.80
CA LYS A 35 -0.35 -29.18 -2.65
C LYS A 35 -0.78 -27.71 -2.59
N ASN A 36 -2.07 -27.47 -2.40
CA ASN A 36 -2.70 -26.15 -2.30
C ASN A 36 -2.62 -25.26 -3.56
N ILE A 37 -2.20 -25.80 -4.71
CA ILE A 37 -2.19 -25.06 -5.97
C ILE A 37 -2.99 -25.83 -7.01
N PHE A 38 -4.00 -25.17 -7.58
CA PHE A 38 -4.88 -25.73 -8.60
C PHE A 38 -4.80 -24.87 -9.87
N ILE A 39 -4.38 -25.49 -10.97
CA ILE A 39 -4.31 -24.84 -12.28
C ILE A 39 -5.52 -25.31 -13.09
N ARG A 40 -6.33 -24.35 -13.57
CA ARG A 40 -7.54 -24.61 -14.37
C ARG A 40 -7.64 -23.62 -15.53
N ASP A 41 -8.60 -23.85 -16.43
CA ASP A 41 -8.95 -22.94 -17.52
C ASP A 41 -7.76 -22.53 -18.42
N ILE A 42 -6.85 -23.48 -18.69
CA ILE A 42 -5.65 -23.24 -19.50
C ILE A 42 -6.03 -22.97 -20.95
N ARG A 43 -5.73 -21.77 -21.45
CA ARG A 43 -5.99 -21.32 -22.82
C ARG A 43 -4.75 -20.65 -23.41
N SER A 44 -4.64 -20.64 -24.74
CA SER A 44 -3.61 -19.86 -25.43
C SER A 44 -4.08 -18.42 -25.64
N THR A 45 -3.16 -17.47 -25.55
CA THR A 45 -3.41 -16.04 -25.83
C THR A 45 -2.20 -15.45 -26.56
N LYS A 46 -2.45 -14.42 -27.38
CA LYS A 46 -1.40 -13.68 -28.09
C LYS A 46 -0.64 -12.70 -27.18
N HIS A 47 -1.28 -12.24 -26.10
CA HIS A 47 -0.74 -11.19 -25.23
C HIS A 47 -0.58 -11.69 -23.79
N PRO A 48 0.56 -11.41 -23.13
CA PRO A 48 0.74 -11.72 -21.72
C PRO A 48 -0.11 -10.80 -20.86
N LEU A 49 -0.45 -11.27 -19.66
CA LEU A 49 -1.03 -10.42 -18.63
C LEU A 49 0.01 -9.44 -18.10
N LYS A 50 -0.41 -8.20 -17.88
CA LYS A 50 0.35 -7.11 -17.28
C LYS A 50 -0.26 -6.71 -15.96
N VAL A 51 0.56 -6.14 -15.09
CA VAL A 51 0.11 -5.55 -13.83
C VAL A 51 -0.91 -4.45 -14.15
N GLY A 52 -2.09 -4.51 -13.55
CA GLY A 52 -3.22 -3.60 -13.82
C GLY A 52 -4.28 -4.15 -14.78
N ASP A 53 -4.07 -5.30 -15.41
CA ASP A 53 -5.06 -5.91 -16.32
C ASP A 53 -6.31 -6.48 -15.60
N ASN A 54 -6.44 -6.31 -14.27
CA ASN A 54 -7.64 -6.74 -13.53
C ASN A 54 -8.54 -5.57 -13.18
N TRP A 55 -9.86 -5.76 -13.36
CA TRP A 55 -10.87 -4.79 -12.94
C TRP A 55 -10.88 -4.55 -11.42
N GLY A 56 -10.63 -5.61 -10.65
CA GLY A 56 -10.64 -5.57 -9.19
C GLY A 56 -10.52 -6.96 -8.60
N ASN A 57 -11.03 -7.13 -7.38
CA ASN A 57 -11.11 -8.41 -6.69
C ASN A 57 -12.51 -8.58 -6.10
N HIS A 58 -13.07 -9.78 -6.21
CA HIS A 58 -14.26 -10.17 -5.47
C HIS A 58 -13.82 -10.84 -4.16
N PHE A 59 -14.38 -10.39 -3.05
CA PHE A 59 -14.03 -10.89 -1.71
C PHE A 59 -15.24 -11.57 -1.07
N SER A 60 -15.04 -12.79 -0.60
CA SER A 60 -15.95 -13.48 0.31
C SER A 60 -15.25 -13.61 1.67
N ILE A 61 -15.68 -12.81 2.64
CA ILE A 61 -15.04 -12.70 3.96
C ILE A 61 -15.97 -13.30 5.01
N ILE A 62 -15.44 -14.22 5.82
CA ILE A 62 -16.16 -14.78 6.98
C ILE A 62 -15.59 -14.17 8.25
N ILE A 63 -16.39 -13.35 8.93
CA ILE A 63 -16.04 -12.78 10.23
C ILE A 63 -16.51 -13.78 11.30
N ARG A 64 -15.60 -14.20 12.19
CA ARG A 64 -15.86 -15.18 13.26
C ARG A 64 -15.69 -14.54 14.63
N ASN A 65 -16.17 -15.22 15.68
CA ASN A 65 -16.03 -14.81 17.09
C ASN A 65 -16.59 -13.41 17.37
N ILE A 66 -17.80 -13.12 16.87
CA ILE A 66 -18.46 -11.83 17.06
C ILE A 66 -19.12 -11.80 18.44
N GLU A 67 -18.51 -11.06 19.38
CA GLU A 67 -19.13 -10.76 20.66
C GLU A 67 -20.39 -9.91 20.48
N GLY A 68 -21.46 -10.21 21.25
CA GLY A 68 -22.70 -9.45 21.15
C GLY A 68 -23.46 -9.62 19.83
N TYR A 69 -23.22 -10.71 19.08
CA TYR A 69 -23.83 -10.96 17.77
C TYR A 69 -25.35 -10.75 17.72
N ARG A 70 -26.11 -11.13 18.76
CA ARG A 70 -27.57 -10.93 18.82
C ARG A 70 -27.99 -9.45 18.80
N LYS A 71 -27.17 -8.56 19.37
CA LYS A 71 -27.39 -7.10 19.32
C LYS A 71 -26.93 -6.55 17.98
N LEU A 72 -25.81 -7.07 17.46
CA LEU A 72 -25.24 -6.66 16.18
C LEU A 72 -26.11 -7.08 14.99
N SER A 73 -26.75 -8.26 15.03
CA SER A 73 -27.51 -8.82 13.91
C SER A 73 -28.64 -7.92 13.47
N ARG A 74 -29.28 -7.19 14.40
CA ARG A 74 -30.27 -6.15 14.10
C ARG A 74 -29.69 -4.96 13.34
N ASN A 75 -28.39 -4.70 13.49
CA ASN A 75 -27.68 -3.61 12.82
C ASN A 75 -26.92 -4.07 11.57
N ILE A 76 -26.68 -5.38 11.36
CA ILE A 76 -25.94 -5.88 10.19
C ILE A 76 -26.63 -5.45 8.90
N GLU A 77 -27.95 -5.56 8.84
CA GLU A 77 -28.69 -5.14 7.65
C GLU A 77 -28.57 -3.63 7.40
N ALA A 78 -28.68 -2.82 8.47
CA ALA A 78 -28.49 -1.37 8.37
C ALA A 78 -27.05 -1.00 7.93
N ILE A 79 -26.04 -1.72 8.43
CA ILE A 79 -24.64 -1.55 8.02
C ILE A 79 -24.47 -1.93 6.54
N ASN A 80 -25.06 -3.06 6.11
CA ASN A 80 -25.00 -3.49 4.71
C ASN A 80 -25.69 -2.49 3.78
N GLN A 81 -26.88 -1.99 4.15
CA GLN A 81 -27.57 -0.95 3.39
C GLN A 81 -26.73 0.34 3.31
N PHE A 82 -26.09 0.73 4.42
CA PHE A 82 -25.19 1.87 4.45
C PHE A 82 -23.98 1.68 3.53
N LEU A 83 -23.29 0.54 3.61
CA LEU A 83 -22.12 0.22 2.79
C LEU A 83 -22.49 0.07 1.30
N ASN A 84 -23.65 -0.49 0.97
CA ASN A 84 -24.10 -0.58 -0.42
C ASN A 84 -24.45 0.78 -1.00
N LYS A 85 -25.00 1.68 -0.19
CA LYS A 85 -25.41 3.02 -0.65
C LYS A 85 -24.26 4.02 -0.67
N TYR A 86 -23.34 3.91 0.28
CA TYR A 86 -22.32 4.93 0.54
C TYR A 86 -20.89 4.38 0.48
N GLY A 87 -20.68 3.07 0.41
CA GLY A 87 -19.35 2.48 0.50
C GLY A 87 -18.66 2.80 1.83
N PHE A 88 -17.33 2.90 1.77
CA PHE A 88 -16.48 3.21 2.91
C PHE A 88 -15.36 4.17 2.49
N PRO A 89 -14.75 4.92 3.42
CA PRO A 89 -13.63 5.80 3.11
C PRO A 89 -12.43 5.00 2.57
N ASN A 90 -11.89 5.43 1.43
CA ASN A 90 -10.82 4.72 0.72
C ASN A 90 -9.44 4.92 1.37
N TYR A 91 -9.23 4.39 2.58
CA TYR A 91 -7.95 4.47 3.28
C TYR A 91 -6.91 3.50 2.69
N TYR A 92 -5.64 3.92 2.71
CA TYR A 92 -4.53 2.97 2.61
C TYR A 92 -4.44 2.13 3.89
N GLY A 93 -4.52 0.81 3.77
CA GLY A 93 -4.46 -0.12 4.90
C GLY A 93 -3.06 -0.29 5.50
N LEU A 94 -2.97 -0.94 6.66
CA LEU A 94 -1.72 -1.12 7.43
C LEU A 94 -0.60 -1.78 6.62
N GLN A 95 -0.94 -2.71 5.72
CA GLN A 95 0.02 -3.39 4.85
C GLN A 95 0.81 -2.41 3.97
N ARG A 96 0.22 -1.26 3.59
CA ARG A 96 0.92 -0.19 2.86
C ARG A 96 2.09 0.38 3.66
N PHE A 97 1.97 0.36 4.98
CA PHE A 97 2.97 0.91 5.90
C PHE A 97 3.94 -0.16 6.42
N GLY A 98 3.60 -1.43 6.25
CA GLY A 98 4.29 -2.60 6.78
C GLY A 98 3.44 -3.27 7.87
N ILE A 99 3.24 -4.60 7.78
CA ILE A 99 2.38 -5.33 8.73
C ILE A 99 3.05 -5.46 10.10
N TYR A 100 4.31 -5.91 10.11
CA TYR A 100 5.08 -6.13 11.34
C TYR A 100 5.80 -4.87 11.82
N ARG A 101 6.20 -4.02 10.86
CA ARG A 101 6.85 -2.73 11.10
C ARG A 101 6.10 -1.65 10.31
N PRO A 102 5.06 -1.04 10.89
CA PRO A 102 4.24 -0.05 10.20
C PRO A 102 4.94 1.31 10.12
N ASN A 103 6.18 1.36 9.63
CA ASN A 103 7.07 2.52 9.76
C ASN A 103 7.59 3.07 8.43
N SER A 104 7.28 2.45 7.29
CA SER A 104 7.75 2.93 5.97
C SER A 104 7.40 4.39 5.69
N HIS A 105 6.26 4.88 6.19
CA HIS A 105 5.89 6.29 6.09
C HIS A 105 6.75 7.23 6.95
N LEU A 106 7.27 6.77 8.10
CA LEU A 106 8.20 7.53 8.94
C LEU A 106 9.56 7.64 8.26
N ILE A 107 10.04 6.54 7.68
CA ILE A 107 11.26 6.52 6.87
C ILE A 107 11.14 7.52 5.72
N GLY A 108 10.06 7.46 4.94
CA GLY A 108 9.80 8.41 3.85
C GLY A 108 9.72 9.86 4.32
N LYS A 109 9.08 10.12 5.48
CA LYS A 109 9.03 11.44 6.11
C LYS A 109 10.43 11.97 6.39
N TYR A 110 11.28 11.18 7.05
CA TYR A 110 12.62 11.60 7.43
C TYR A 110 13.50 11.90 6.21
N ILE A 111 13.41 11.06 5.17
CA ILE A 111 14.11 11.31 3.89
C ILE A 111 13.72 12.66 3.29
N LEU A 112 12.42 12.96 3.20
CA LEU A 112 11.93 14.23 2.63
C LEU A 112 12.29 15.45 3.48
N GLN A 113 12.43 15.26 4.79
CA GLN A 113 12.88 16.30 5.72
C GLN A 113 14.41 16.45 5.76
N LYS A 114 15.15 15.71 4.93
CA LYS A 114 16.62 15.63 4.93
C LYS A 114 17.21 15.16 6.27
N LYS A 115 16.41 14.43 7.06
CA LYS A 115 16.74 13.81 8.34
C LYS A 115 17.28 12.40 8.12
N TYR A 116 18.43 12.30 7.47
CA TYR A 116 18.93 11.03 6.96
C TYR A 116 19.35 10.06 8.07
N LYS A 117 19.91 10.58 9.17
CA LYS A 117 20.26 9.78 10.35
C LYS A 117 19.03 9.13 10.94
N GLU A 118 17.98 9.92 11.22
CA GLU A 118 16.73 9.42 11.79
C GLU A 118 16.04 8.43 10.84
N SER A 119 16.18 8.61 9.52
CA SER A 119 15.69 7.64 8.54
C SER A 119 16.40 6.28 8.65
N ILE A 120 17.71 6.26 8.86
CA ILE A 120 18.50 5.04 9.01
C ILE A 120 18.21 4.37 10.36
N GLU A 121 18.13 5.14 11.44
CA GLU A 121 17.77 4.65 12.78
C GLU A 121 16.36 4.03 12.78
N GLU A 122 15.39 4.66 12.12
CA GLU A 122 14.04 4.11 11.94
C GLU A 122 14.07 2.81 11.12
N PHE A 123 14.92 2.75 10.10
CA PHE A 123 15.08 1.56 9.27
C PHE A 123 15.68 0.39 10.05
N LEU A 124 16.73 0.62 10.84
CA LEU A 124 17.55 -0.43 11.46
C LEU A 124 17.17 -0.73 12.92
N MET A 125 16.99 0.29 13.74
CA MET A 125 17.01 0.16 15.20
C MET A 125 15.62 0.19 15.82
N ARG A 126 14.65 0.89 15.21
CA ARG A 126 13.33 1.06 15.82
C ARG A 126 12.58 -0.27 15.98
N ILE A 127 12.11 -0.54 17.19
CA ILE A 127 11.38 -1.76 17.57
C ILE A 127 9.87 -1.50 17.57
N TYR A 128 9.13 -2.46 17.03
CA TYR A 128 7.67 -2.54 17.11
C TYR A 128 7.22 -3.81 17.82
N SER A 129 6.15 -3.71 18.62
CA SER A 129 5.63 -4.82 19.44
C SER A 129 5.09 -6.02 18.64
N ILE A 130 4.82 -5.83 17.34
CA ILE A 130 4.27 -6.84 16.44
C ILE A 130 5.40 -7.60 15.71
N GLU A 131 6.66 -7.18 15.87
CA GLU A 131 7.81 -7.88 15.30
C GLU A 131 8.05 -9.24 15.98
N GLU A 132 8.66 -10.17 15.23
CA GLU A 132 9.13 -11.43 15.80
C GLU A 132 10.24 -11.16 16.83
N ILE A 133 10.22 -11.89 17.95
CA ILE A 133 11.16 -11.73 19.08
C ILE A 133 12.62 -11.76 18.62
N LYS A 134 12.95 -12.63 17.65
CA LYS A 134 14.29 -12.72 17.06
C LYS A 134 14.73 -11.40 16.42
N ASN A 135 13.85 -10.73 15.68
CA ASN A 135 14.14 -9.48 15.02
C ASN A 135 14.31 -8.35 16.05
N ILE A 136 13.47 -8.33 17.09
CA ILE A 136 13.59 -7.39 18.20
C ILE A 136 14.96 -7.49 18.87
N GLY A 137 15.43 -8.71 19.17
CA GLY A 137 16.75 -8.94 19.75
C GLY A 137 17.88 -8.40 18.87
N GLY A 138 17.80 -8.66 17.56
CA GLY A 138 18.77 -8.14 16.59
C GLY A 138 18.84 -6.62 16.54
N ARG A 139 17.69 -5.93 16.61
CA ARG A 139 17.65 -4.46 16.62
C ARG A 139 18.23 -3.85 17.89
N LYS A 140 17.98 -4.49 19.04
CA LYS A 140 18.61 -4.09 20.32
C LYS A 140 20.12 -4.25 20.26
N GLU A 141 20.60 -5.39 19.77
CA GLU A 141 22.03 -5.66 19.59
C GLU A 141 22.68 -4.59 18.70
N ILE A 142 22.04 -4.22 17.58
CA ILE A 142 22.50 -3.13 16.70
C ILE A 142 22.52 -1.79 17.46
N SER A 143 21.45 -1.43 18.18
CA SER A 143 21.37 -0.17 18.92
C SER A 143 22.46 -0.05 19.99
N GLU A 144 22.66 -1.11 20.76
CA GLU A 144 23.67 -1.19 21.82
C GLU A 144 25.09 -1.08 21.27
N ILE A 145 25.39 -1.72 20.13
CA ILE A 145 26.70 -1.62 19.48
C ILE A 145 26.95 -0.18 19.01
N ILE A 146 25.98 0.43 18.32
CA ILE A 146 26.11 1.81 17.83
C ILE A 146 26.27 2.79 19.01
N GLU A 147 25.48 2.65 20.07
CA GLU A 147 25.55 3.51 21.26
C GLU A 147 26.88 3.35 22.02
N ARG A 148 27.38 2.12 22.14
CA ARG A 148 28.61 1.83 22.90
C ARG A 148 29.89 2.17 22.13
N MET A 149 29.92 1.88 20.83
CA MET A 149 31.15 1.87 20.04
C MET A 149 31.19 2.97 18.99
N ASN A 150 30.06 3.65 18.74
CA ASN A 150 29.90 4.65 17.69
C ASN A 150 30.40 4.15 16.32
N SER A 151 30.21 2.85 16.04
CA SER A 151 30.71 2.20 14.83
C SER A 151 29.71 1.16 14.30
N PHE A 152 29.61 1.09 12.98
CA PHE A 152 28.82 0.10 12.26
C PHE A 152 29.63 -1.15 11.89
N ASP A 153 30.96 -1.13 12.02
CA ASP A 153 31.85 -2.23 11.64
C ASP A 153 31.69 -3.46 12.55
N GLU A 154 31.31 -3.24 13.80
CA GLU A 154 31.19 -4.30 14.82
C GLU A 154 29.85 -5.05 14.76
N ILE A 155 28.92 -4.59 13.93
CA ILE A 155 27.59 -5.20 13.81
C ILE A 155 27.70 -6.56 13.08
N PRO A 156 27.22 -7.66 13.68
CA PRO A 156 27.30 -8.98 13.04
C PRO A 156 26.58 -9.05 11.69
N ARG A 157 27.23 -9.65 10.68
CA ARG A 157 26.71 -9.76 9.29
C ARG A 157 25.55 -10.76 9.10
N LYS A 158 24.96 -11.26 10.19
CA LYS A 158 23.84 -12.23 10.22
C LYS A 158 22.48 -11.59 9.91
N PHE A 159 22.39 -10.25 9.84
CA PHE A 159 21.14 -9.51 9.60
C PHE A 159 20.88 -9.32 8.10
N GLU A 160 20.16 -10.25 7.46
CA GLU A 160 20.05 -10.34 6.00
C GLU A 160 19.39 -9.14 5.29
N PHE A 161 18.34 -8.53 5.87
CA PHE A 161 17.62 -7.40 5.24
C PHE A 161 18.34 -6.06 5.46
N GLU A 162 18.98 -5.91 6.61
CA GLU A 162 19.68 -4.72 7.06
C GLU A 162 21.15 -4.68 6.61
N LYS A 163 21.69 -5.80 6.11
CA LYS A 163 23.10 -5.97 5.76
C LYS A 163 23.64 -4.90 4.82
N LYS A 164 22.88 -4.53 3.78
CA LYS A 164 23.36 -3.54 2.79
C LYS A 164 23.58 -2.16 3.41
N ILE A 165 22.74 -1.78 4.37
CA ILE A 165 22.86 -0.51 5.08
C ILE A 165 24.04 -0.57 6.05
N ILE A 166 24.13 -1.65 6.83
CA ILE A 166 25.22 -1.88 7.79
C ILE A 166 26.58 -1.90 7.06
N ASP A 167 26.71 -2.70 6.00
CA ASP A 167 27.94 -2.83 5.20
C ASP A 167 28.36 -1.50 4.56
N TYR A 168 27.41 -0.63 4.22
CA TYR A 168 27.70 0.69 3.67
C TYR A 168 28.25 1.63 4.75
N LEU A 169 27.56 1.73 5.89
CA LEU A 169 27.94 2.63 6.98
C LEU A 169 29.20 2.17 7.71
N ALA A 170 29.45 0.87 7.76
CA ALA A 170 30.72 0.28 8.19
C ALA A 170 31.90 0.87 7.38
N LYS A 171 31.77 0.90 6.05
CA LYS A 171 32.85 1.38 5.15
C LYS A 171 32.97 2.89 5.05
N ASN A 172 31.86 3.61 5.14
CA ASN A 172 31.80 5.04 4.82
C ASN A 172 31.48 5.93 6.04
N GLY A 173 31.40 5.34 7.24
CA GLY A 173 31.03 6.04 8.47
C GLY A 173 29.60 6.57 8.44
N GLU A 174 29.39 7.75 9.01
CA GLU A 174 28.08 8.41 9.13
C GLU A 174 27.56 9.05 7.82
N ASP A 175 27.95 8.55 6.65
CA ASP A 175 27.37 8.96 5.35
C ASP A 175 25.96 8.37 5.16
N PHE A 176 25.00 8.88 5.93
CA PHE A 176 23.60 8.43 5.90
C PHE A 176 22.92 8.74 4.57
N PHE A 177 23.27 9.86 3.93
CA PHE A 177 22.70 10.25 2.63
C PHE A 177 23.20 9.33 1.52
N GLY A 178 24.50 9.07 1.45
CA GLY A 178 25.09 8.12 0.50
C GLY A 178 24.54 6.71 0.71
N CYS A 179 24.36 6.31 1.98
CA CYS A 179 23.76 5.01 2.30
C CYS A 179 22.35 4.86 1.72
N LEU A 180 21.47 5.84 1.98
CA LEU A 180 20.10 5.83 1.44
C LEU A 180 20.09 5.88 -0.09
N SER A 181 20.98 6.68 -0.69
CA SER A 181 21.12 6.82 -2.14
C SER A 181 21.63 5.53 -2.81
N SER A 182 22.35 4.68 -2.07
CA SER A 182 22.80 3.37 -2.54
C SER A 182 21.67 2.33 -2.60
N LEU A 183 20.54 2.56 -1.92
CA LEU A 183 19.39 1.66 -1.93
C LEU A 183 18.71 1.65 -3.30
N SER A 184 17.93 0.60 -3.58
CA SER A 184 17.23 0.53 -4.87
C SER A 184 16.17 1.63 -4.97
N LYS A 185 15.99 2.19 -6.16
CA LYS A 185 14.92 3.17 -6.44
C LYS A 185 13.54 2.68 -6.00
N ASN A 186 13.30 1.36 -6.09
CA ASN A 186 12.05 0.74 -5.66
C ASN A 186 11.80 0.90 -4.14
N ILE A 187 12.84 0.73 -3.31
CA ILE A 187 12.71 0.91 -1.85
C ILE A 187 12.45 2.38 -1.52
N LEU A 188 13.20 3.30 -2.14
CA LEU A 188 13.03 4.74 -1.93
C LEU A 188 11.63 5.21 -2.35
N ASN A 189 11.16 4.78 -3.53
CA ASN A 189 9.80 5.06 -4.00
C ASN A 189 8.74 4.46 -3.07
N LEU A 190 8.98 3.26 -2.53
CA LEU A 190 8.06 2.60 -1.59
C LEU A 190 7.88 3.45 -0.33
N VAL A 191 8.97 3.87 0.33
CA VAL A 191 8.89 4.63 1.60
C VAL A 191 8.34 6.04 1.39
N ILE A 192 8.74 6.72 0.30
CA ILE A 192 8.21 8.04 -0.06
C ILE A 192 6.70 7.94 -0.34
N SER A 193 6.29 6.97 -1.17
CA SER A 193 4.88 6.79 -1.49
C SER A 193 4.05 6.28 -0.30
N ALA A 194 4.66 5.59 0.66
CA ALA A 194 4.02 5.30 1.95
C ALA A 194 3.77 6.58 2.75
N TYR A 195 4.70 7.54 2.78
CA TYR A 195 4.45 8.81 3.45
C TYR A 195 3.33 9.63 2.78
N GLN A 196 3.26 9.63 1.45
CA GLN A 196 2.14 10.24 0.72
C GLN A 196 0.81 9.56 1.09
N SER A 197 0.77 8.22 1.14
CA SER A 197 -0.40 7.45 1.59
C SER A 197 -0.81 7.82 3.02
N TYR A 198 0.15 8.06 3.92
CA TYR A 198 -0.11 8.49 5.29
C TYR A 198 -0.77 9.88 5.33
N LEU A 199 -0.26 10.84 4.57
CA LEU A 199 -0.83 12.19 4.49
C LEU A 199 -2.23 12.17 3.88
N PHE A 200 -2.45 11.35 2.85
CA PHE A 200 -3.78 11.12 2.28
C PHE A 200 -4.76 10.60 3.34
N ASN A 201 -4.37 9.58 4.11
CA ASN A 201 -5.19 9.05 5.19
C ASN A 201 -5.51 10.13 6.24
N LYS A 202 -4.53 10.94 6.63
CA LYS A 202 -4.73 12.07 7.57
C LYS A 202 -5.72 13.10 7.02
N ALA A 203 -5.60 13.48 5.74
CA ALA A 203 -6.51 14.42 5.10
C ALA A 203 -7.94 13.87 5.04
N LEU A 204 -8.09 12.59 4.67
CA LEU A 204 -9.39 11.91 4.63
C LEU A 204 -10.03 11.84 6.03
N SER A 205 -9.27 11.47 7.06
CA SER A 205 -9.75 11.46 8.44
C SER A 205 -10.17 12.86 8.90
N ARG A 206 -9.36 13.89 8.59
CA ARG A 206 -9.67 15.28 8.96
C ARG A 206 -10.96 15.76 8.29
N ARG A 207 -11.16 15.45 7.02
CA ARG A 207 -12.41 15.76 6.30
C ARG A 207 -13.63 15.17 6.99
N ILE A 208 -13.54 13.89 7.38
CA ILE A 208 -14.63 13.18 8.05
C ILE A 208 -14.89 13.79 9.44
N GLN A 209 -13.85 14.10 10.20
CA GLN A 209 -13.96 14.72 11.54
C GLN A 209 -14.61 16.09 11.50
N LEU A 210 -14.37 16.86 10.45
CA LEU A 210 -15.00 18.18 10.24
C LEU A 210 -16.47 18.07 9.81
N GLY A 211 -17.02 16.86 9.66
CA GLY A 211 -18.42 16.64 9.30
C GLY A 211 -18.75 16.97 7.84
N TYR A 212 -17.73 17.15 6.98
CA TYR A 212 -17.98 17.45 5.58
C TYR A 212 -18.72 16.29 4.89
N PRO A 213 -19.63 16.60 3.93
CA PRO A 213 -20.29 15.58 3.15
C PRO A 213 -19.29 14.69 2.40
N ARG A 214 -19.56 13.38 2.42
CA ARG A 214 -18.70 12.38 1.77
C ARG A 214 -18.84 12.35 0.25
N PHE A 215 -20.07 12.57 -0.25
CA PHE A 215 -20.42 12.46 -1.68
C PHE A 215 -20.89 13.77 -2.30
N LYS A 216 -20.85 14.87 -1.55
CA LYS A 216 -21.19 16.19 -2.05
C LYS A 216 -19.95 17.08 -1.93
N PRO A 217 -19.53 17.73 -3.02
CA PRO A 217 -18.37 18.61 -2.95
C PRO A 217 -18.72 19.86 -2.13
N VAL A 218 -17.75 20.36 -1.39
CA VAL A 218 -17.77 21.65 -0.68
C VAL A 218 -16.75 22.59 -1.28
N LYS A 219 -16.98 23.90 -1.20
CA LYS A 219 -16.12 24.90 -1.84
C LYS A 219 -14.65 24.65 -1.47
N GLY A 220 -13.78 24.53 -2.48
CA GLY A 220 -12.38 24.15 -2.35
C GLY A 220 -12.08 22.68 -2.68
N ASP A 221 -13.08 21.82 -2.82
CA ASP A 221 -12.88 20.43 -3.22
C ASP A 221 -12.38 20.31 -4.66
N LEU A 222 -11.49 19.36 -4.88
CA LEU A 222 -11.11 18.93 -6.22
C LEU A 222 -12.02 17.78 -6.67
N ILE A 223 -12.53 17.91 -7.89
CA ILE A 223 -13.35 16.89 -8.55
C ILE A 223 -12.56 16.38 -9.75
N GLY A 224 -12.21 15.10 -9.74
CA GLY A 224 -11.54 14.43 -10.86
C GLY A 224 -12.56 13.76 -11.77
N ILE A 225 -12.33 13.82 -13.09
CA ILE A 225 -13.11 13.05 -14.07
C ILE A 225 -12.52 11.65 -14.20
N LEU A 226 -13.38 10.65 -14.21
CA LEU A 226 -13.01 9.24 -14.33
C LEU A 226 -13.04 8.83 -15.80
N GLU A 227 -11.99 8.15 -16.24
CA GLU A 227 -11.81 7.63 -17.60
C GLU A 227 -12.67 6.38 -17.84
N ASP A 228 -12.82 5.56 -16.82
CA ASP A 228 -13.56 4.30 -16.84
C ASP A 228 -14.33 4.08 -15.54
N GLU A 229 -15.06 2.98 -15.48
CA GLU A 229 -15.77 2.52 -14.29
C GLU A 229 -14.83 1.94 -13.22
N MET A 230 -13.53 1.82 -13.52
CA MET A 230 -12.50 1.39 -12.56
C MET A 230 -12.03 2.52 -11.64
N GLY A 231 -12.46 3.76 -11.93
CA GLY A 231 -12.05 4.92 -11.17
C GLY A 231 -10.68 5.47 -11.57
N HIS A 232 -10.16 5.09 -12.75
CA HIS A 232 -8.95 5.73 -13.27
C HIS A 232 -9.22 7.20 -13.55
N LEU A 233 -8.35 8.07 -13.04
CA LEU A 233 -8.49 9.51 -13.18
C LEU A 233 -7.91 9.97 -14.52
N THR A 234 -8.69 10.80 -15.22
CA THR A 234 -8.14 11.63 -16.30
C THR A 234 -7.25 12.73 -15.72
N LYS A 235 -6.52 13.43 -16.60
CA LYS A 235 -5.76 14.63 -16.22
C LYS A 235 -6.65 15.82 -15.84
N ILE A 236 -7.95 15.76 -16.13
CA ILE A 236 -8.88 16.87 -15.92
C ILE A 236 -9.37 16.88 -14.48
N LYS A 237 -9.08 17.99 -13.78
CA LYS A 237 -9.51 18.25 -12.42
C LYS A 237 -10.28 19.57 -12.37
N TYR A 238 -11.32 19.65 -11.56
CA TYR A 238 -12.13 20.84 -11.35
C TYR A 238 -12.09 21.26 -9.89
N LEU A 239 -11.71 22.51 -9.63
CA LEU A 239 -11.87 23.12 -8.31
C LEU A 239 -13.33 23.55 -8.14
N TYR A 240 -14.01 23.00 -7.14
CA TYR A 240 -15.38 23.34 -6.84
C TYR A 240 -15.48 24.69 -6.14
N ASN A 241 -16.14 25.66 -6.79
CA ASN A 241 -16.27 27.03 -6.29
C ASN A 241 -17.61 27.30 -5.58
N GLY A 242 -18.46 26.28 -5.40
CA GLY A 242 -19.81 26.39 -4.84
C GLY A 242 -20.94 26.24 -5.86
N ASN A 243 -20.65 26.17 -7.16
CA ASN A 243 -21.65 25.91 -8.20
C ASN A 243 -21.19 24.82 -9.18
N LEU A 244 -21.99 23.75 -9.33
CA LEU A 244 -21.70 22.65 -10.24
C LEU A 244 -22.29 22.95 -11.62
N LYS A 245 -21.43 23.10 -12.63
CA LYS A 245 -21.86 23.13 -14.03
C LYS A 245 -22.68 21.88 -14.37
N LYS A 246 -23.72 22.01 -15.22
CA LYS A 246 -24.62 20.91 -15.61
C LYS A 246 -23.87 19.61 -16.01
N PRO A 247 -22.80 19.65 -16.83
CA PRO A 247 -22.07 18.44 -17.20
C PRO A 247 -21.41 17.73 -16.01
N LEU A 248 -20.79 18.50 -15.10
CA LEU A 248 -20.12 17.94 -13.92
C LEU A 248 -21.12 17.35 -12.93
N LYS A 249 -22.29 17.99 -12.77
CA LYS A 249 -23.39 17.44 -11.98
C LYS A 249 -23.92 16.12 -12.55
N LYS A 250 -24.00 16.02 -13.88
CA LYS A 250 -24.37 14.77 -14.57
C LYS A 250 -23.29 13.70 -14.33
N ALA A 251 -22.01 14.03 -14.52
CA ALA A 251 -20.89 13.11 -14.31
C ALA A 251 -20.83 12.54 -12.89
N LEU A 252 -21.02 13.37 -11.86
CA LEU A 252 -21.10 12.93 -10.46
C LEU A 252 -22.29 12.00 -10.18
N LYS A 253 -23.40 12.14 -10.93
CA LYS A 253 -24.59 11.29 -10.75
C LYS A 253 -24.46 9.91 -11.39
N ILE A 254 -23.59 9.76 -12.37
CA ILE A 254 -23.37 8.51 -13.12
C ILE A 254 -22.00 7.90 -12.80
N ASP A 255 -21.39 8.27 -11.68
CA ASP A 255 -20.08 7.78 -11.23
C ASP A 255 -18.95 7.94 -12.27
N ARG A 256 -18.99 9.04 -13.02
CA ARG A 256 -17.95 9.46 -13.99
C ARG A 256 -17.11 10.63 -13.49
N ALA A 257 -17.33 11.06 -12.25
CA ALA A 257 -16.52 12.03 -11.55
C ALA A 257 -16.53 11.72 -10.06
N ALA A 258 -15.44 12.04 -9.35
CA ALA A 258 -15.32 11.81 -7.92
C ALA A 258 -14.64 13.00 -7.22
N ILE A 259 -14.99 13.20 -5.94
CA ILE A 259 -14.23 14.09 -5.06
C ILE A 259 -12.89 13.39 -4.79
N ILE A 260 -11.79 14.08 -5.08
CA ILE A 260 -10.44 13.53 -4.94
C ILE A 260 -9.66 14.32 -3.90
N SER A 261 -8.75 13.63 -3.21
CA SER A 261 -7.70 14.27 -2.42
C SER A 261 -6.39 14.08 -3.18
N PRO A 262 -5.56 15.14 -3.33
CA PRO A 262 -4.29 15.01 -3.99
C PRO A 262 -3.36 14.09 -3.19
N ILE A 263 -2.57 13.30 -3.92
CA ILE A 263 -1.37 12.67 -3.39
C ILE A 263 -0.28 13.73 -3.49
N ILE A 264 0.22 14.21 -2.35
CA ILE A 264 1.14 15.35 -2.26
C ILE A 264 2.46 15.02 -2.97
N GLY A 265 2.92 15.90 -3.86
CA GLY A 265 4.16 15.80 -4.62
C GLY A 265 4.59 17.16 -5.17
N TYR A 266 5.60 17.18 -6.06
CA TYR A 266 6.08 18.44 -6.64
C TYR A 266 5.05 19.09 -7.59
N ASP A 267 4.26 18.27 -8.29
CA ASP A 267 3.26 18.71 -9.27
C ASP A 267 1.80 18.60 -8.74
N SER A 268 1.62 18.49 -7.43
CA SER A 268 0.30 18.27 -6.81
C SER A 268 -0.51 19.53 -6.58
#